data_AF-A0A835F5K4-F1
#
_entry.id   AF-A0A835F5K4-F1
#
_cell.length_a   1.000
_cell.length_b   1.000
_cell.length_c   1.000
_cell.angle_alpha   90.00
_cell.angle_beta   90.00
_cell.angle_gamma   90.00
#
_symmetry.space_group_name_H-M   'P 1'
#
loop_
_entity.id
_entity.type
_entity.pdbx_description
1 polymer ?
#
loop_
_entity_poly.entity_id
_entity_poly.type
_entity_poly.pdbx_seq_one_letter_code
_entity_poly.pdbx_strand_id
1 'polypeptide(L)'
;MKAQRLRASEESDEQVMDKAMAFYEADLEEGGCKKAKEEERSGKGKGKGSSSTMDEIDKLREVQAKSKEDHIEVLERHQQIAAAKKESARLNHLAAQEKKEAKLLEKEGKMHDKESKLLETYKSLLTFDTSQMSEDLRAEHMIAVKTMRERIFATRAS
;
A
#
# COMPACT_ATOMS: atom_id res chain seq x y z
N MET A 1 26.28 20.54 -16.37
CA MET A 1 26.51 21.78 -15.58
C MET A 1 25.16 22.48 -15.44
N LYS A 2 24.53 22.82 -14.30
CA LYS A 2 24.75 22.83 -12.83
C LYS A 2 23.32 22.76 -12.20
N ALA A 3 22.96 21.75 -11.40
CA ALA A 3 22.81 21.75 -9.92
C ALA A 3 22.44 23.07 -9.20
N GLN A 4 21.31 23.09 -8.46
CA GLN A 4 21.13 23.51 -7.04
C GLN A 4 19.61 23.52 -6.64
N ARG A 5 19.12 22.60 -5.79
CA ARG A 5 19.03 22.58 -4.29
C ARG A 5 18.00 23.59 -3.71
N LEU A 6 16.82 23.16 -3.25
CA LEU A 6 16.40 22.82 -1.85
C LEU A 6 15.12 23.65 -1.56
N ARG A 7 14.06 23.23 -0.87
CA ARG A 7 13.91 22.30 0.25
C ARG A 7 12.58 21.54 0.14
N ALA A 8 12.64 20.24 0.43
CA ALA A 8 11.52 19.49 0.97
C ALA A 8 11.17 20.07 2.35
N SER A 9 9.89 20.35 2.60
CA SER A 9 9.40 20.50 3.97
C SER A 9 9.11 19.09 4.46
N GLU A 10 10.16 18.41 4.93
CA GLU A 10 10.06 17.12 5.63
C GLU A 10 9.54 17.37 7.06
N GLU A 11 8.34 17.93 7.19
CA GLU A 11 7.62 17.80 8.45
C GLU A 11 7.15 16.33 8.51
N SER A 12 7.75 15.56 9.40
CA SER A 12 7.27 14.21 9.75
C SER A 12 5.82 14.31 10.21
N ASP A 13 4.99 13.30 9.95
CA ASP A 13 3.62 13.23 10.46
C ASP A 13 3.56 13.45 11.98
N GLU A 14 4.63 13.07 12.69
CA GLU A 14 4.81 13.33 14.13
C GLU A 14 4.95 14.82 14.48
N GLN A 15 5.67 15.60 13.65
CA GLN A 15 5.80 17.05 13.83
C GLN A 15 4.48 17.78 13.55
N VAL A 16 3.66 17.27 12.62
CA VAL A 16 2.32 17.80 12.34
C VAL A 16 1.37 17.52 13.51
N MET A 17 1.47 16.34 14.11
CA MET A 17 0.67 15.96 15.27
C MET A 17 1.06 16.74 16.52
N ASP A 18 2.35 16.94 16.78
CA ASP A 18 2.82 17.78 17.90
C ASP A 18 2.35 19.23 17.77
N LYS A 19 2.38 19.78 16.56
CA LYS A 19 1.91 21.14 16.26
C LYS A 19 0.39 21.29 16.42
N ALA A 20 -0.36 20.26 16.04
CA ALA A 20 -1.80 20.22 16.27
C ALA A 20 -2.14 20.09 17.76
N MET A 21 -1.39 19.26 18.50
CA MET A 21 -1.58 19.07 19.94
C MET A 21 -1.32 20.37 20.71
N ALA A 22 -0.24 21.08 20.37
CA ALA A 22 0.10 22.38 20.94
C ALA A 22 -0.98 23.46 20.68
N PHE A 23 -1.69 23.38 19.55
CA PHE A 23 -2.80 24.29 19.25
C PHE A 23 -4.02 24.02 20.14
N TYR A 24 -4.34 22.76 20.40
CA TYR A 24 -5.45 22.38 21.29
C TYR A 24 -5.13 22.60 22.78
N GLU A 25 -3.87 22.48 23.19
CA GLU A 25 -3.44 22.72 24.57
C GLU A 25 -3.47 24.22 24.93
N ALA A 26 -3.20 25.10 23.96
CA ALA A 26 -3.34 26.55 24.12
C ALA A 26 -4.81 26.99 24.34
N ASP A 27 -5.77 26.38 23.63
CA ASP A 27 -7.21 26.65 23.81
C ASP A 27 -7.76 26.12 25.15
N LEU A 28 -7.12 25.11 25.75
CA LEU A 28 -7.48 24.57 27.07
C LEU A 28 -6.90 25.41 28.22
N GLU A 29 -5.75 26.05 28.04
CA GLU A 29 -5.18 26.96 29.05
C GLU A 29 -5.75 28.39 29.00
N GLU A 30 -6.34 28.83 27.88
CA GLU A 30 -7.00 30.14 27.74
C GLU A 30 -8.51 30.13 28.12
N GLY A 31 -8.91 29.23 29.02
CA GLY A 31 -10.24 29.18 29.64
C GLY A 31 -10.27 29.64 31.11
N GLY A 32 -9.20 30.25 31.61
CA GLY A 32 -9.03 30.65 33.01
C GLY A 32 -9.36 32.12 33.29
N CYS A 33 -10.62 32.55 33.18
CA CYS A 33 -11.04 33.89 33.63
C CYS A 33 -11.20 33.97 35.16
N LYS A 34 -10.06 34.21 35.81
CA LYS A 34 -9.77 35.09 36.96
C LYS A 34 -10.97 35.63 37.77
N LYS A 35 -11.04 35.20 39.04
CA LYS A 35 -11.45 35.91 40.26
C LYS A 35 -12.22 37.24 40.09
N ALA A 36 -13.53 37.21 40.35
CA ALA A 36 -14.20 38.35 40.98
C ALA A 36 -14.09 38.18 42.50
N LYS A 37 -13.17 38.93 43.13
CA LYS A 37 -13.11 39.08 44.58
C LYS A 37 -13.85 40.37 44.95
N GLU A 38 -14.70 40.26 45.96
CA GLU A 38 -15.18 41.32 46.84
C GLU A 38 -16.28 42.25 46.33
N GLU A 39 -17.53 41.88 46.59
CA GLU A 39 -18.42 42.79 47.31
C GLU A 39 -19.24 41.98 48.33
N GLU A 40 -18.89 42.20 49.59
CA GLU A 40 -19.53 41.66 50.78
C GLU A 40 -20.87 42.39 51.00
N ARG A 41 -21.97 41.67 51.28
CA ARG A 41 -22.78 41.84 52.51
C ARG A 41 -24.14 41.15 52.48
N SER A 42 -24.29 40.26 53.46
CA SER A 42 -25.49 39.91 54.22
C SER A 42 -26.78 39.51 53.47
N GLY A 43 -27.09 38.22 53.52
CA GLY A 43 -28.43 37.69 53.28
C GLY A 43 -28.62 36.35 53.98
N LYS A 44 -29.10 36.39 55.21
CA LYS A 44 -29.46 35.23 56.05
C LYS A 44 -30.55 34.41 55.36
N GLY A 45 -30.19 33.25 54.78
CA GLY A 45 -31.12 32.35 54.09
C GLY A 45 -30.92 30.90 54.49
N LYS A 46 -31.96 30.33 55.10
CA LYS A 46 -32.08 28.95 55.60
C LYS A 46 -31.43 27.90 54.69
N GLY A 47 -30.58 27.07 55.28
CA GLY A 47 -30.19 25.79 54.70
C GLY A 47 -31.42 24.92 54.43
N LYS A 48 -31.62 24.61 53.15
CA LYS A 48 -32.42 23.49 52.69
C LYS A 48 -31.44 22.64 51.88
N GLY A 49 -30.91 21.59 52.51
CA GLY A 49 -29.95 20.68 51.89
C GLY A 49 -30.47 20.25 50.52
N SER A 50 -29.67 20.50 49.49
CA SER A 50 -30.00 20.27 48.09
C SER A 50 -30.09 18.77 47.82
N SER A 51 -31.31 18.24 47.88
CA SER A 51 -31.62 16.88 47.48
C SER A 51 -31.49 16.65 45.95
N SER A 52 -31.01 17.61 45.15
CA SER A 52 -30.84 17.44 43.70
C SER A 52 -29.41 17.62 43.17
N THR A 53 -28.46 18.12 43.96
CA THR A 53 -27.08 18.37 43.47
C THR A 53 -26.28 17.09 43.28
N MET A 54 -26.51 16.08 44.13
CA MET A 54 -25.79 14.81 44.02
C MET A 54 -26.27 14.00 42.81
N ASP A 55 -27.58 13.96 42.57
CA ASP A 55 -28.17 13.31 41.39
C ASP A 55 -27.70 13.93 40.06
N GLU A 56 -27.49 15.26 40.04
CA GLU A 56 -26.92 15.96 38.88
C GLU A 56 -25.45 15.60 38.65
N ILE A 57 -24.65 15.47 39.71
CA ILE A 57 -23.25 15.02 39.62
C ILE A 57 -23.16 13.60 39.08
N ASP A 58 -24.04 12.69 39.53
CA ASP A 58 -24.06 11.31 39.06
C ASP A 58 -24.43 11.21 37.58
N LYS A 59 -25.41 12.02 37.11
CA LYS A 59 -25.73 12.12 35.68
C LYS A 59 -24.55 12.63 34.86
N LEU A 60 -23.81 13.62 35.34
CA LEU A 60 -22.63 14.13 34.65
C LEU A 60 -21.53 13.08 34.57
N ARG A 61 -21.33 12.26 35.62
CA ARG A 61 -20.39 11.13 35.58
C ARG A 61 -20.81 10.10 34.54
N GLU A 62 -22.09 9.77 34.46
CA GLU A 62 -22.60 8.83 33.48
C GLU A 62 -22.40 9.35 32.05
N VAL A 63 -22.69 10.63 31.79
CA VAL A 63 -22.46 11.26 30.48
C VAL A 63 -20.98 11.28 30.13
N GLN A 64 -20.10 11.62 31.08
CA GLN A 64 -18.65 11.57 30.84
C GLN A 64 -18.14 10.15 30.60
N ALA A 65 -18.67 9.15 31.30
CA ALA A 65 -18.29 7.76 31.08
C ALA A 65 -18.67 7.28 29.68
N LYS A 66 -19.92 7.52 29.26
CA LYS A 66 -20.39 7.21 27.90
C LYS A 66 -19.61 7.96 26.84
N SER A 67 -19.35 9.25 27.05
CA SER A 67 -18.55 10.05 26.10
C SER A 67 -17.13 9.53 25.93
N LYS A 68 -16.50 8.99 26.98
CA LYS A 68 -15.16 8.37 26.89
C LYS A 68 -15.21 7.04 26.16
N GLU A 69 -16.24 6.23 26.43
CA GLU A 69 -16.47 4.97 25.72
C GLU A 69 -16.66 5.20 24.22
N ASP A 70 -17.55 6.14 23.83
CA ASP A 70 -17.79 6.52 22.44
C ASP A 70 -16.49 7.01 21.76
N HIS A 71 -15.68 7.79 22.47
CA HIS A 71 -14.41 8.28 21.96
C HIS A 71 -13.42 7.14 21.68
N ILE A 72 -13.31 6.17 22.58
CA ILE A 72 -12.47 4.98 22.39
C ILE A 72 -12.93 4.19 21.16
N GLU A 73 -14.24 3.96 21.02
CA GLU A 73 -14.78 3.23 19.87
C GLU A 73 -14.44 3.92 18.54
N VAL A 74 -14.55 5.25 18.49
CA VAL A 74 -14.21 6.04 17.30
C VAL A 74 -12.72 5.90 16.94
N LEU A 75 -11.84 5.90 17.94
CA LEU A 75 -10.40 5.72 17.73
C LEU A 75 -10.07 4.30 17.22
N GLU A 76 -10.69 3.28 17.80
CA GLU A 76 -10.51 1.90 17.36
C GLU A 76 -10.96 1.70 15.91
N ARG A 77 -12.13 2.24 15.55
CA ARG A 77 -12.61 2.20 14.16
C ARG A 77 -11.65 2.93 13.21
N HIS A 78 -11.15 4.11 13.59
CA HIS A 78 -10.16 4.81 12.77
C HIS A 78 -8.89 4.00 12.55
N GLN A 79 -8.38 3.36 13.60
CA GLN A 79 -7.20 2.50 13.51
C GLN A 79 -7.43 1.30 12.59
N GLN A 80 -8.60 0.65 12.70
CA GLN A 80 -8.99 -0.45 11.82
C GLN A 80 -9.08 0.00 10.35
N ILE A 81 -9.70 1.15 10.07
CA ILE A 81 -9.81 1.69 8.71
C ILE A 81 -8.41 2.01 8.15
N ALA A 82 -7.53 2.60 8.96
CA ALA A 82 -6.16 2.90 8.56
C ALA A 82 -5.39 1.61 8.21
N ALA A 83 -5.50 0.58 9.06
CA ALA A 83 -4.88 -0.73 8.82
C ALA A 83 -5.44 -1.39 7.54
N ALA A 84 -6.76 -1.39 7.36
CA ALA A 84 -7.41 -1.97 6.18
C ALA A 84 -7.02 -1.25 4.88
N LYS A 85 -6.90 0.09 4.90
CA LYS A 85 -6.43 0.87 3.75
C LYS A 85 -4.99 0.52 3.40
N LYS A 86 -4.11 0.40 4.40
CA LYS A 86 -2.71 -0.02 4.20
C LYS A 86 -2.61 -1.42 3.61
N GLU A 87 -3.37 -2.37 4.15
CA GLU A 87 -3.35 -3.75 3.64
C GLU A 87 -3.97 -3.84 2.23
N SER A 88 -5.03 -3.09 1.96
CA SER A 88 -5.61 -2.99 0.62
C SER A 88 -4.59 -2.48 -0.41
N ALA A 89 -3.82 -1.44 -0.07
CA ALA A 89 -2.74 -0.95 -0.94
C ALA A 89 -1.65 -2.01 -1.17
N ARG A 90 -1.28 -2.77 -0.12
CA ARG A 90 -0.31 -3.86 -0.21
C ARG A 90 -0.79 -4.98 -1.14
N LEU A 91 -2.04 -5.41 -0.98
CA LEU A 91 -2.67 -6.43 -1.82
C LEU A 91 -2.76 -6.00 -3.29
N ASN A 92 -3.13 -4.74 -3.55
CA ASN A 92 -3.17 -4.21 -4.92
C ASN A 92 -1.79 -4.21 -5.59
N HIS A 93 -0.73 -3.87 -4.84
CA HIS A 93 0.64 -3.95 -5.35
C HIS A 93 1.04 -5.39 -5.68
N LEU A 94 0.75 -6.35 -4.76
CA LEU A 94 1.03 -7.77 -4.98
C LEU A 94 0.29 -8.32 -6.20
N ALA A 95 -1.00 -8.03 -6.34
CA ALA A 95 -1.78 -8.46 -7.51
C ALA A 95 -1.22 -7.88 -8.82
N ALA A 96 -0.72 -6.64 -8.81
CA ALA A 96 -0.07 -6.04 -9.96
C ALA A 96 1.28 -6.71 -10.29
N GLN A 97 2.04 -7.15 -9.27
CA GLN A 97 3.28 -7.90 -9.43
C GLN A 97 3.01 -9.30 -10.00
N GLU A 98 2.09 -10.06 -9.42
CA GLU A 98 1.69 -11.39 -9.89
C GLU A 98 1.20 -11.35 -11.34
N LYS A 99 0.42 -10.32 -11.70
CA LYS A 99 -0.04 -10.14 -13.09
C LYS A 99 1.12 -9.90 -14.06
N LYS A 100 2.20 -9.21 -13.63
CA LYS A 100 3.39 -9.03 -14.47
C LYS A 100 4.15 -10.34 -14.61
N GLU A 101 4.32 -11.08 -13.52
CA GLU A 101 5.01 -12.37 -13.50
C GLU A 101 4.28 -13.42 -14.35
N ALA A 102 2.97 -13.54 -14.22
CA ALA A 102 2.15 -14.44 -15.03
C ALA A 102 2.31 -14.17 -16.55
N LYS A 103 2.42 -12.89 -16.95
CA LYS A 103 2.68 -12.53 -18.35
C LYS A 103 4.09 -12.90 -18.83
N LEU A 104 5.08 -12.91 -17.94
CA LEU A 104 6.43 -13.36 -18.28
C LEU A 104 6.44 -14.87 -18.47
N LEU A 105 5.85 -15.62 -17.54
CA LEU A 105 5.73 -17.08 -17.63
C LEU A 105 4.94 -17.52 -18.87
N GLU A 106 3.86 -16.81 -19.22
CA GLU A 106 3.12 -17.10 -20.46
C GLU A 106 3.97 -16.90 -21.72
N LYS A 107 4.80 -15.84 -21.75
CA LYS A 107 5.71 -15.58 -22.87
C LYS A 107 6.82 -16.62 -22.95
N GLU A 108 7.38 -17.02 -21.80
CA GLU A 108 8.41 -18.04 -21.69
C GLU A 108 7.88 -19.41 -22.13
N GLY A 109 6.68 -19.81 -21.68
CA GLY A 109 6.01 -21.02 -22.15
C GLY A 109 5.81 -21.03 -23.67
N LYS A 110 5.34 -19.91 -24.26
CA LYS A 110 5.21 -19.77 -25.72
C LYS A 110 6.55 -19.82 -26.45
N MET A 111 7.63 -19.36 -25.82
CA MET A 111 8.98 -19.45 -26.37
C MET A 111 9.45 -20.90 -26.38
N HIS A 112 9.32 -21.60 -25.25
CA HIS A 112 9.66 -23.01 -25.12
C HIS A 112 8.88 -23.89 -26.10
N ASP A 113 7.58 -23.66 -26.27
CA ASP A 113 6.78 -24.41 -27.25
C ASP A 113 7.29 -24.23 -28.68
N LYS A 114 7.65 -23.00 -29.05
CA LYS A 114 8.23 -22.69 -30.37
C LYS A 114 9.61 -23.31 -30.53
N GLU A 115 10.46 -23.22 -29.52
CA GLU A 115 11.79 -23.86 -29.52
C GLU A 115 11.68 -25.38 -29.65
N SER A 116 10.75 -26.00 -28.93
CA SER A 116 10.54 -27.45 -28.97
C SER A 116 10.13 -27.90 -30.37
N LYS A 117 9.14 -27.24 -30.99
CA LYS A 117 8.71 -27.54 -32.37
C LYS A 117 9.82 -27.32 -33.40
N LEU A 118 10.61 -26.26 -33.22
CA LEU A 118 11.75 -25.97 -34.10
C LEU A 118 12.84 -27.05 -33.97
N LEU A 119 13.14 -27.48 -32.73
CA LEU A 119 14.11 -28.53 -32.45
C LEU A 119 13.64 -29.90 -32.98
N GLU A 120 12.36 -30.22 -32.86
CA GLU A 120 11.77 -31.43 -33.43
C GLU A 120 11.90 -31.45 -34.96
N THR A 121 11.52 -30.35 -35.63
CA THR A 121 11.68 -30.21 -37.08
C THR A 121 13.14 -30.35 -37.50
N TYR A 122 14.07 -29.76 -36.74
CA TYR A 122 15.51 -29.86 -36.99
C TYR A 122 16.02 -31.31 -36.88
N LYS A 123 15.57 -32.04 -35.85
CA LYS A 123 15.88 -33.47 -35.70
C LYS A 123 15.36 -34.25 -36.91
N SER A 124 14.12 -34.01 -37.36
CA SER A 124 13.54 -34.68 -38.53
C SER A 124 14.37 -34.44 -39.79
N LEU A 125 14.82 -33.21 -40.03
CA LEU A 125 15.68 -32.89 -41.17
C LEU A 125 17.04 -33.59 -41.08
N LEU A 126 17.67 -33.63 -39.89
CA LEU A 126 18.95 -34.31 -39.70
C LEU A 126 18.87 -35.81 -39.99
N THR A 127 17.73 -36.43 -39.72
CA THR A 127 17.52 -37.87 -39.93
C THR A 127 16.90 -38.21 -41.30
N PHE A 128 16.60 -37.20 -42.12
CA PHE A 128 15.96 -37.41 -43.42
C PHE A 128 16.90 -38.11 -44.38
N ASP A 129 16.40 -39.12 -45.11
CA ASP A 129 17.20 -39.81 -46.13
C ASP A 129 17.39 -38.91 -47.35
N THR A 130 18.65 -38.54 -47.62
CA THR A 130 19.03 -37.66 -48.74
C THR A 130 19.60 -38.43 -49.92
N SER A 131 19.68 -39.77 -49.85
CA SER A 131 20.34 -40.61 -50.86
C SER A 131 19.72 -40.48 -52.25
N GLN A 132 18.40 -40.28 -52.32
CA GLN A 132 17.64 -40.15 -53.58
C GLN A 132 17.45 -38.70 -54.05
N MET A 133 18.01 -37.71 -53.34
CA MET A 133 17.90 -36.30 -53.73
C MET A 133 18.92 -35.94 -54.80
N SER A 134 18.49 -35.20 -55.82
CA SER A 134 19.38 -34.54 -56.78
C SER A 134 20.30 -33.54 -56.08
N GLU A 135 21.38 -33.15 -56.74
CA GLU A 135 22.39 -32.25 -56.17
C GLU A 135 21.78 -30.91 -55.72
N ASP A 136 20.93 -30.30 -56.55
CA ASP A 136 20.23 -29.04 -56.24
C ASP A 136 19.36 -29.16 -54.98
N LEU A 137 18.54 -30.22 -54.89
CA LEU A 137 17.68 -30.45 -53.73
C LEU A 137 18.49 -30.74 -52.47
N ARG A 138 19.63 -31.43 -52.59
CA ARG A 138 20.54 -31.70 -51.48
C ARG A 138 21.20 -30.42 -50.98
N ALA A 139 21.54 -29.50 -51.88
CA ALA A 139 22.03 -28.18 -51.52
C ALA A 139 20.97 -27.37 -50.76
N GLU A 140 19.72 -27.35 -51.22
CA GLU A 140 18.60 -26.72 -50.51
C GLU A 140 18.36 -27.32 -49.13
N HIS A 141 18.38 -28.65 -49.03
CA HIS A 141 18.26 -29.35 -47.74
C HIS A 141 19.37 -28.94 -46.77
N MET A 142 20.62 -28.90 -47.22
CA MET A 142 21.75 -28.47 -46.39
C MET A 142 21.62 -27.00 -45.96
N ILE A 143 21.10 -26.12 -46.81
CA ILE A 143 20.80 -24.72 -46.46
C ILE A 143 19.72 -24.66 -45.38
N ALA A 144 18.64 -25.43 -45.52
CA ALA A 144 17.57 -25.49 -44.52
C ALA A 144 18.08 -25.96 -43.14
N VAL A 145 18.86 -27.04 -43.12
CA VAL A 145 19.49 -27.57 -41.89
C VAL A 145 20.41 -26.54 -41.24
N LYS A 146 21.27 -25.87 -42.01
CA LYS A 146 22.18 -24.82 -41.50
C LYS A 146 21.41 -23.63 -40.93
N THR A 147 20.43 -23.12 -41.68
CA THR A 147 19.59 -21.98 -41.27
C THR A 147 18.83 -22.30 -39.98
N MET A 148 18.29 -23.50 -39.85
CA MET A 148 17.59 -23.92 -38.63
C MET A 148 18.53 -24.07 -37.43
N ARG A 149 19.72 -24.64 -37.63
CA ARG A 149 20.75 -24.72 -36.57
C ARG A 149 21.09 -23.32 -36.04
N GLU A 150 21.32 -22.37 -36.94
CA GLU A 150 21.58 -20.98 -36.55
C GLU A 150 20.41 -20.40 -35.76
N ARG A 151 19.17 -20.60 -36.22
CA ARG A 151 17.99 -20.10 -35.53
C ARG A 151 17.77 -20.69 -34.13
N ILE A 152 18.09 -21.97 -33.92
CA ILE A 152 17.93 -22.65 -32.62
C ILE A 152 19.02 -22.21 -31.62
N PHE A 153 20.26 -22.06 -32.09
CA PHE A 153 21.41 -21.86 -31.19
C PHE A 153 21.88 -20.40 -31.10
N ALA A 154 21.52 -19.52 -32.04
CA ALA A 154 21.85 -18.09 -31.94
C ALA A 154 21.08 -17.38 -30.83
N THR A 155 19.86 -17.83 -30.49
CA THR A 155 19.03 -17.24 -29.43
C THR A 155 19.50 -17.59 -28.01
N ARG A 156 20.44 -18.52 -27.85
CA ARG A 156 20.96 -18.97 -26.54
C ARG A 156 22.29 -18.32 -26.13
N ALA A 157 22.82 -17.42 -26.95
CA ALA A 157 24.16 -16.85 -26.79
C ALA A 157 24.21 -15.41 -26.22
N SER A 158 23.10 -14.88 -25.67
CA SER A 158 23.06 -13.58 -24.96
C SER A 158 22.56 -13.75 -23.54
#